data_AF-B0WB56-F1
#
_entry.id   AF-B0WB56-F1
#
_cell.length_a   1.000
_cell.length_b   1.000
_cell.length_c   1.000
_cell.angle_alpha   90.00
_cell.angle_beta   90.00
_cell.angle_gamma   90.00
#
_symmetry.space_group_name_H-M   'P 1'
#
loop_
_entity.id
_entity.type
_entity.pdbx_description
1 polymer ?
#
loop_
_entity_poly.entity_id
_entity_poly.type
_entity_poly.pdbx_seq_one_letter_code
_entity_poly.pdbx_strand_id
1 'polypeptide(L)'
;MGKKKPTPVEDLIIPPQDGKICGVICICQLTFVLSTVAIVYLTVAIYMPSSRAFKSGIDETPVMCTTTKALNKDACEWGSCGEWCLSKTSGACIQIYVHLRNNGSSLTFQNCTNSANKTCYGIDQENAKKARCIADECKNLTGTFNCTTGMCINITDAFECVFHNTDVPLKCSGRRGKITCIDINGLFSCNRGTCRKIKTPYNCDRRCVDIPTRNKNMILLSGDKVYLSQCSVAIDAATNQEVWNESDGKVIMSSCYTIQNTTNGIQATDCVNGSLLEKDELTDLTNFTYLSYLHYAVSTPVKTIAPLEQDLTISNESGLMINLEGCVNTLQDECKDFLKEYGKDGTDHNARARFPCFHSKGNTDKVVARFNLETTYKQFVVGFVVPTVLFAVSCLTLIFCQKTIHVGDDAKMRFVGCANKEGSTANGGAKNKANANSGDGGGGGDSVMAL
;
A
#
# COMPACT_ATOMS: atom_id res chain seq x y z
N MET A 1 -66.58 22.11 6.37
CA MET A 1 -65.43 22.98 6.08
C MET A 1 -65.48 23.38 4.60
N GLY A 2 -65.77 24.64 4.32
CA GLY A 2 -65.85 25.16 2.95
C GLY A 2 -64.48 25.18 2.28
N LYS A 3 -64.40 24.71 1.03
CA LYS A 3 -63.20 24.79 0.20
C LYS A 3 -62.81 26.27 0.05
N LYS A 4 -61.65 26.67 0.59
CA LYS A 4 -61.05 27.98 0.31
C LYS A 4 -60.84 28.09 -1.21
N LYS A 5 -61.45 29.10 -1.84
CA LYS A 5 -61.13 29.46 -3.23
C LYS A 5 -59.65 29.87 -3.28
N PRO A 6 -58.88 29.40 -4.27
CA PRO A 6 -57.50 29.86 -4.45
C PRO A 6 -57.51 31.37 -4.71
N THR A 7 -56.65 32.10 -4.00
CA THR A 7 -56.47 33.54 -4.18
C THR A 7 -55.98 33.84 -5.61
N PRO A 8 -56.55 34.85 -6.29
CA PRO A 8 -56.09 35.24 -7.62
C PRO A 8 -54.63 35.71 -7.57
N VAL A 9 -53.90 35.45 -8.66
CA VAL A 9 -52.43 35.63 -8.76
C VAL A 9 -52.00 37.09 -8.55
N GLU A 10 -52.93 38.04 -8.72
CA GLU A 10 -52.73 39.48 -8.61
C GLU A 10 -52.66 39.98 -7.15
N ASP A 11 -53.16 39.21 -6.19
CA ASP A 11 -53.18 39.57 -4.75
C ASP A 11 -52.04 38.91 -3.94
N LEU A 12 -51.11 38.22 -4.61
CA LEU A 12 -49.93 37.66 -3.96
C LEU A 12 -48.88 38.77 -3.74
N ILE A 13 -48.53 39.04 -2.48
CA ILE A 13 -47.45 39.96 -2.06
C ILE A 13 -46.10 39.63 -2.75
N ILE A 14 -45.93 38.39 -3.21
CA ILE A 14 -44.82 37.96 -4.06
C ILE A 14 -45.42 37.25 -5.28
N PRO A 15 -45.37 37.83 -6.49
CA PRO A 15 -45.85 37.15 -7.69
C PRO A 15 -45.03 35.88 -7.94
N PRO A 16 -45.63 34.80 -8.48
CA PRO A 16 -44.91 33.56 -8.75
C PRO A 16 -43.77 33.84 -9.73
N GLN A 17 -42.53 33.67 -9.25
CA GLN A 17 -41.33 33.79 -10.07
C GLN A 17 -41.20 32.58 -11.00
N ASP A 18 -40.52 32.77 -12.14
CA ASP A 18 -40.19 31.65 -13.01
C ASP A 18 -39.16 30.76 -12.32
N GLY A 19 -39.64 29.64 -11.78
CA GLY A 19 -38.82 28.68 -11.04
C GLY A 19 -37.66 28.11 -11.86
N LYS A 20 -37.74 28.16 -13.19
CA LYS A 20 -36.63 27.76 -14.07
C LYS A 20 -35.48 28.77 -14.02
N ILE A 21 -35.80 30.07 -14.07
CA ILE A 21 -34.80 31.14 -14.02
C ILE A 21 -34.15 31.20 -12.64
N CYS A 22 -34.96 31.18 -11.57
CA CYS A 22 -34.45 31.14 -10.20
C CYS A 22 -33.62 29.88 -9.93
N GLY A 23 -34.05 28.73 -10.43
CA GLY A 23 -33.35 27.46 -10.28
C GLY A 23 -31.98 27.47 -10.97
N VAL A 24 -31.89 27.98 -12.19
CA VAL A 24 -30.62 28.11 -12.93
C VAL A 24 -29.66 29.04 -12.21
N ILE A 25 -30.12 30.23 -11.77
CA ILE A 25 -29.28 31.17 -11.01
C ILE A 25 -28.78 30.53 -9.72
N CYS A 26 -29.67 29.86 -8.98
CA CYS A 26 -29.33 29.19 -7.72
C CYS A 26 -28.28 28.09 -7.92
N ILE A 27 -28.43 27.23 -8.93
CA ILE A 27 -27.46 26.18 -9.24
C ILE A 27 -26.12 26.81 -9.64
N CYS A 28 -26.11 27.82 -10.52
CA CYS A 28 -24.86 28.47 -10.93
C CYS A 28 -24.16 29.17 -9.76
N GLN A 29 -24.90 29.83 -8.86
CA GLN A 29 -24.34 30.42 -7.63
C GLN A 29 -23.76 29.34 -6.71
N LEU A 30 -24.46 28.24 -6.50
CA LEU A 30 -23.98 27.11 -5.70
C LEU A 30 -22.72 26.50 -6.31
N THR A 31 -22.70 26.24 -7.62
CA THR A 31 -21.53 25.70 -8.32
C THR A 31 -20.35 26.66 -8.25
N PHE A 32 -20.56 27.98 -8.35
CA PHE A 32 -19.51 28.98 -8.19
C PHE A 32 -18.88 28.94 -6.80
N VAL A 33 -19.69 28.90 -5.74
CA VAL A 33 -19.21 28.81 -4.35
C VAL A 33 -18.46 27.50 -4.13
N LEU A 34 -19.05 26.36 -4.52
CA LEU A 34 -18.43 25.05 -4.33
C LEU A 34 -17.11 24.92 -5.12
N SER A 35 -17.04 25.45 -6.34
CA SER A 35 -15.81 25.42 -7.14
C SER A 35 -14.71 26.27 -6.49
N THR A 36 -15.06 27.44 -5.93
CA THR A 36 -14.11 28.31 -5.23
C THR A 36 -13.54 27.62 -3.99
N VAL A 37 -14.41 27.03 -3.18
CA VAL A 37 -14.00 26.25 -1.99
C VAL A 37 -13.14 25.06 -2.41
N ALA A 38 -13.54 24.32 -3.45
CA ALA A 38 -12.78 23.19 -3.97
C ALA A 38 -11.36 23.59 -4.41
N ILE A 39 -11.19 24.71 -5.11
CA ILE A 39 -9.86 25.20 -5.52
C ILE A 39 -8.96 25.43 -4.30
N VAL A 40 -9.46 26.06 -3.24
CA VAL A 40 -8.67 26.33 -2.02
C VAL A 40 -8.23 25.03 -1.35
N TYR A 41 -9.14 24.07 -1.17
CA TYR A 41 -8.81 22.79 -0.54
C TYR A 41 -7.88 21.92 -1.40
N LEU A 42 -8.14 21.84 -2.70
CA LEU A 42 -7.33 21.05 -3.64
C LEU A 42 -5.93 21.66 -3.83
N THR A 43 -5.75 22.95 -3.54
CA THR A 43 -4.42 23.57 -3.53
C THR A 43 -3.51 22.91 -2.49
N VAL A 44 -4.02 22.66 -1.28
CA VAL A 44 -3.24 22.01 -0.21
C VAL A 44 -3.20 20.49 -0.41
N ALA A 45 -4.31 19.88 -0.82
CA ALA A 45 -4.42 18.42 -0.92
C ALA A 45 -3.74 17.82 -2.16
N ILE A 46 -3.75 18.51 -3.30
CA ILE A 46 -3.25 17.99 -4.59
C ILE A 46 -2.14 18.85 -5.17
N TYR A 47 -2.34 20.18 -5.28
CA TYR A 47 -1.39 21.05 -5.98
C TYR A 47 -0.01 21.10 -5.31
N MET A 48 0.04 21.36 -4.00
CA MET A 48 1.31 21.43 -3.26
C MET A 48 2.08 20.09 -3.28
N PRO A 49 1.48 18.93 -2.96
CA PRO A 49 2.15 17.64 -3.06
C PRO A 49 2.61 17.29 -4.48
N SER A 50 1.78 17.56 -5.48
CA SER A 50 2.12 17.29 -6.89
C SER A 50 3.30 18.14 -7.36
N SER A 51 3.32 19.43 -7.00
CA SER A 51 4.44 20.32 -7.33
C SER A 51 5.75 19.85 -6.70
N ARG A 52 5.71 19.35 -5.46
CA ARG A 52 6.87 18.76 -4.78
C ARG A 52 7.32 17.47 -5.47
N ALA A 53 6.39 16.60 -5.86
CA ALA A 53 6.69 15.38 -6.59
C ALA A 53 7.42 15.67 -7.91
N PHE A 54 6.93 16.62 -8.72
CA PHE A 54 7.58 17.01 -9.98
C PHE A 54 8.98 17.62 -9.79
N LYS A 55 9.22 18.32 -8.67
CA LYS A 55 10.52 18.93 -8.35
C LYS A 55 11.49 17.99 -7.62
N SER A 56 11.03 16.81 -7.20
CA SER A 56 11.83 15.90 -6.37
C SER A 56 13.01 15.26 -7.10
N GLY A 57 12.95 15.18 -8.43
CA GLY A 57 13.98 14.52 -9.25
C GLY A 57 14.12 13.02 -8.96
N ILE A 58 13.09 12.41 -8.35
CA ILE A 58 13.03 10.97 -8.12
C ILE A 58 12.81 10.25 -9.46
N ASP A 59 13.59 9.20 -9.69
CA ASP A 59 13.44 8.37 -10.89
C ASP A 59 12.20 7.47 -10.77
N GLU A 60 11.46 7.29 -11.87
CA GLU A 60 10.26 6.43 -11.90
C GLU A 60 10.62 4.94 -11.99
N THR A 61 11.87 4.61 -12.34
CA THR A 61 12.33 3.22 -12.33
C THR A 61 12.64 2.79 -10.90
N PRO A 62 11.94 1.78 -10.35
CA PRO A 62 12.22 1.31 -9.00
C PRO A 62 13.58 0.61 -8.94
N VAL A 63 14.29 0.89 -7.86
CA VAL A 63 15.48 0.16 -7.40
C VAL A 63 15.11 -0.71 -6.20
N MET A 64 16.03 -1.49 -5.66
CA MET A 64 15.74 -2.39 -4.54
C MET A 64 16.24 -1.83 -3.23
N CYS A 65 15.36 -1.85 -2.23
CA CYS A 65 15.66 -1.52 -0.84
C CYS A 65 15.63 -2.78 0.01
N THR A 66 16.60 -2.89 0.92
CA THR A 66 16.63 -3.92 1.97
C THR A 66 16.63 -3.24 3.33
N THR A 67 15.67 -3.54 4.21
CA THR A 67 15.63 -2.96 5.54
C THR A 67 16.81 -3.44 6.39
N THR A 68 17.56 -2.50 6.96
CA THR A 68 18.75 -2.78 7.79
C THR A 68 18.46 -2.61 9.27
N LYS A 69 17.64 -1.62 9.64
CA LYS A 69 17.26 -1.32 11.03
C LYS A 69 15.92 -0.61 11.10
N ALA A 70 15.11 -0.95 12.10
CA ALA A 70 13.91 -0.22 12.46
C ALA A 70 14.02 0.27 13.91
N LEU A 71 13.99 1.59 14.12
CA LEU A 71 14.21 2.20 15.43
C LEU A 71 12.99 2.97 15.89
N ASN A 72 12.57 2.71 17.14
CA ASN A 72 11.57 3.50 17.85
C ASN A 72 12.28 4.63 18.62
N LYS A 73 11.92 5.89 18.36
CA LYS A 73 12.53 7.06 19.00
C LYS A 73 11.45 7.99 19.52
N ASP A 74 11.58 8.45 20.76
CA ASP A 74 10.55 9.27 21.44
C ASP A 74 10.46 10.72 20.94
N ALA A 75 11.57 11.24 20.39
CA ALA A 75 11.65 12.58 19.82
C ALA A 75 12.34 12.53 18.46
N CYS A 76 11.55 12.60 17.40
CA CYS A 76 12.01 12.47 16.02
C CYS A 76 12.03 13.79 15.27
N GLU A 77 13.07 13.99 14.45
CA GLU A 77 13.07 15.05 13.43
C GLU A 77 12.32 14.61 12.16
N TRP A 78 12.29 13.30 11.90
CA TRP A 78 11.58 12.68 10.78
C TRP A 78 11.12 11.27 11.18
N GLY A 79 10.03 10.79 10.57
CA GLY A 79 9.52 9.43 10.71
C GLY A 79 9.24 8.82 9.35
N SER A 80 9.21 7.48 9.29
CA SER A 80 9.01 6.75 8.03
C SER A 80 7.56 6.84 7.55
N CYS A 81 6.62 6.86 8.49
CA CYS A 81 5.20 7.02 8.26
C CYS A 81 4.56 7.72 9.47
N GLY A 82 3.72 8.71 9.21
CA GLY A 82 2.83 9.32 10.19
C GLY A 82 1.41 9.44 9.62
N GLU A 83 0.41 9.42 10.50
CA GLU A 83 -0.98 9.65 10.11
C GLU A 83 -1.41 11.06 10.56
N TRP A 84 -2.19 11.76 9.72
CA TRP A 84 -2.74 13.09 10.02
C TRP A 84 -1.72 14.20 10.32
N CYS A 85 -0.67 14.31 9.52
CA CYS A 85 0.44 15.24 9.78
C CYS A 85 0.18 16.67 9.27
N LEU A 86 -0.83 17.34 9.85
CA LEU A 86 -1.03 18.78 9.65
C LEU A 86 0.12 19.62 10.23
N SER A 87 0.90 19.06 11.15
CA SER A 87 2.10 19.67 11.77
C SER A 87 3.29 18.71 11.70
N LYS A 88 4.51 19.25 11.89
CA LYS A 88 5.72 18.42 12.03
C LYS A 88 5.50 17.38 13.13
N THR A 89 5.94 16.15 12.89
CA THR A 89 5.86 15.04 13.83
C THR A 89 6.60 15.39 15.12
N SER A 90 5.86 15.79 16.16
CA SER A 90 6.38 16.00 17.51
C SER A 90 5.91 14.84 18.38
N GLY A 91 6.77 13.85 18.61
CA GLY A 91 6.46 12.68 19.44
C GLY A 91 7.24 11.45 19.04
N ALA A 92 6.84 10.31 19.62
CA ALA A 92 7.43 9.02 19.34
C ALA A 92 7.18 8.60 17.88
N CYS A 93 8.22 8.18 17.18
CA CYS A 93 8.13 7.76 15.79
C CYS A 93 9.02 6.55 15.50
N ILE A 94 8.74 5.88 14.37
CA ILE A 94 9.56 4.78 13.86
C ILE A 94 10.39 5.26 12.66
N GLN A 95 11.69 5.06 12.73
CA GLN A 95 12.65 5.34 11.68
C GLN A 95 13.16 4.02 11.09
N ILE A 96 12.82 3.78 9.83
CA ILE A 96 13.27 2.63 9.04
C ILE A 96 14.43 3.11 8.19
N TYR A 97 15.54 2.40 8.30
CA TYR A 97 16.69 2.61 7.44
C TYR A 97 16.86 1.40 6.54
N VAL A 98 17.26 1.69 5.31
CA VAL A 98 17.38 0.71 4.25
C VAL A 98 18.74 0.83 3.56
N HIS A 99 19.22 -0.31 3.08
CA HIS A 99 20.32 -0.41 2.14
C HIS A 99 19.75 -0.33 0.73
N LEU A 100 20.30 0.58 -0.08
CA LEU A 100 19.82 0.90 -1.41
C LEU A 100 20.74 0.28 -2.46
N ARG A 101 20.17 -0.48 -3.40
CA ARG A 101 20.92 -1.12 -4.49
C ARG A 101 20.16 -1.12 -5.80
N ASN A 102 20.89 -1.22 -6.91
CA ASN A 102 20.32 -1.48 -8.22
C ASN A 102 19.65 -2.87 -8.28
N ASN A 103 18.77 -3.05 -9.27
CA ASN A 103 18.12 -4.33 -9.54
C ASN A 103 19.15 -5.38 -9.98
N GLY A 104 18.95 -6.62 -9.52
CA GLY A 104 19.75 -7.79 -9.89
C GLY A 104 19.32 -8.42 -11.22
N SER A 105 19.79 -9.64 -11.47
CA SER A 105 19.43 -10.38 -12.69
C SER A 105 18.01 -10.96 -12.59
N SER A 106 17.37 -11.22 -13.72
CA SER A 106 16.09 -11.92 -13.76
C SER A 106 16.28 -13.24 -14.46
N LEU A 107 16.06 -14.35 -13.75
CA LEU A 107 16.37 -15.69 -14.20
C LEU A 107 15.10 -16.44 -14.55
N THR A 108 15.12 -17.14 -15.69
CA THR A 108 14.05 -18.04 -16.13
C THR A 108 14.60 -19.45 -16.22
N PHE A 109 14.04 -20.34 -15.40
CA PHE A 109 14.43 -21.74 -15.35
C PHE A 109 13.44 -22.59 -16.14
N GLN A 110 13.95 -23.41 -17.06
CA GLN A 110 13.14 -24.20 -18.00
C GLN A 110 13.22 -25.71 -17.75
N ASN A 111 12.17 -26.41 -18.17
CA ASN A 111 11.93 -27.85 -17.96
C ASN A 111 12.09 -28.29 -16.51
N CYS A 112 11.48 -27.52 -15.61
CA CYS A 112 11.55 -27.78 -14.18
C CYS A 112 10.57 -28.89 -13.77
N THR A 113 11.06 -29.86 -13.01
CA THR A 113 10.30 -30.98 -12.46
C THR A 113 10.53 -31.09 -10.97
N ASN A 114 9.60 -31.77 -10.26
CA ASN A 114 9.74 -32.06 -8.83
C ASN A 114 10.00 -30.77 -8.00
N SER A 115 9.20 -29.73 -8.22
CA SER A 115 9.31 -28.47 -7.48
C SER A 115 8.78 -28.62 -6.05
N ALA A 116 9.52 -28.06 -5.10
CA ALA A 116 9.12 -27.96 -3.70
C ALA A 116 9.28 -26.51 -3.22
N ASN A 117 8.29 -26.01 -2.50
CA ASN A 117 8.38 -24.72 -1.82
C ASN A 117 8.22 -24.93 -0.32
N LYS A 118 9.10 -24.31 0.47
CA LYS A 118 8.99 -24.31 1.92
C LYS A 118 9.10 -22.88 2.43
N THR A 119 8.08 -22.45 3.18
CA THR A 119 8.11 -21.17 3.88
C THR A 119 8.56 -21.43 5.32
N CYS A 120 9.72 -20.90 5.67
CA CYS A 120 10.27 -20.94 7.01
C CYS A 120 9.73 -19.75 7.80
N TYR A 121 8.49 -19.88 8.32
CA TYR A 121 7.87 -18.86 9.16
C TYR A 121 8.73 -18.62 10.40
N GLY A 122 9.10 -17.37 10.69
CA GLY A 122 9.39 -16.99 12.07
C GLY A 122 8.12 -16.60 12.80
N ILE A 123 8.27 -15.99 13.98
CA ILE A 123 7.15 -15.70 14.86
C ILE A 123 6.54 -14.35 14.51
N ASP A 124 5.25 -14.35 14.20
CA ASP A 124 4.46 -13.13 14.16
C ASP A 124 4.09 -12.73 15.60
N GLN A 125 4.82 -11.77 16.18
CA GLN A 125 4.63 -11.34 17.56
C GLN A 125 3.24 -10.74 17.84
N GLU A 126 2.53 -10.26 16.82
CA GLU A 126 1.19 -9.67 16.99
C GLU A 126 0.12 -10.75 17.13
N ASN A 127 0.18 -11.75 16.26
CA ASN A 127 -0.81 -12.83 16.18
C ASN A 127 -0.45 -14.03 17.07
N ALA A 128 0.78 -14.14 17.54
CA ALA A 128 1.19 -15.24 18.41
C ALA A 128 0.41 -15.21 19.74
N LYS A 129 0.05 -16.41 20.22
CA LYS A 129 -0.67 -16.57 21.48
C LYS A 129 0.20 -16.10 22.65
N LYS A 130 -0.17 -14.97 23.26
CA LYS A 130 0.49 -14.39 24.44
C LYS A 130 -0.09 -14.99 25.71
N ALA A 131 0.73 -15.68 26.50
CA ALA A 131 0.37 -16.14 27.83
C ALA A 131 0.64 -15.05 28.86
N ARG A 132 -0.39 -14.62 29.59
CA ARG A 132 -0.30 -13.60 30.65
C ARG A 132 -0.05 -14.27 32.00
N CYS A 133 1.14 -14.07 32.57
CA CYS A 133 1.49 -14.70 33.85
C CYS A 133 0.67 -14.16 35.03
N ILE A 134 0.23 -12.90 34.97
CA ILE A 134 -0.67 -12.28 35.96
C ILE A 134 -2.01 -13.03 36.04
N ALA A 135 -2.50 -13.52 34.89
CA ALA A 135 -3.76 -14.24 34.76
C ALA A 135 -3.64 -15.76 35.05
N ASP A 136 -2.52 -16.23 35.59
CA ASP A 136 -2.24 -17.66 35.87
C ASP A 136 -2.11 -18.55 34.61
N GLU A 137 -1.97 -17.95 33.41
CA GLU A 137 -1.84 -18.68 32.16
C GLU A 137 -0.44 -19.33 32.01
N CYS A 138 0.53 -18.91 32.82
CA CYS A 138 1.91 -19.41 32.78
C CYS A 138 2.12 -20.75 33.52
N LYS A 139 1.08 -21.31 34.14
CA LYS A 139 1.15 -22.52 34.98
C LYS A 139 1.62 -23.78 34.22
N ASN A 140 1.28 -23.88 32.94
CA ASN A 140 1.55 -25.07 32.12
C ASN A 140 2.54 -24.81 30.98
N LEU A 141 3.28 -23.70 31.01
CA LEU A 141 4.27 -23.39 29.97
C LEU A 141 5.36 -24.45 29.95
N THR A 142 5.57 -25.02 28.77
CA THR A 142 6.60 -26.03 28.50
C THR A 142 7.22 -25.71 27.14
N GLY A 143 8.53 -25.58 27.09
CA GLY A 143 9.27 -25.10 25.92
C GLY A 143 9.98 -23.76 26.17
N THR A 144 10.37 -23.09 25.09
CA THR A 144 11.09 -21.82 25.12
C THR A 144 10.10 -20.67 24.89
N PHE A 145 10.21 -19.61 25.70
CA PHE A 145 9.35 -18.46 25.66
C PHE A 145 10.15 -17.16 25.64
N ASN A 146 9.71 -16.19 24.84
CA ASN A 146 10.19 -14.81 24.93
C ASN A 146 9.15 -14.00 25.72
N CYS A 147 9.56 -13.44 26.86
CA CYS A 147 8.67 -12.74 27.76
C CYS A 147 9.02 -11.25 27.84
N THR A 148 8.01 -10.41 27.87
CA THR A 148 8.13 -8.96 28.08
C THR A 148 7.10 -8.55 29.13
N THR A 149 7.57 -8.05 30.28
CA THR A 149 6.72 -7.59 31.40
C THR A 149 5.60 -8.57 31.76
N GLY A 150 5.95 -9.85 31.95
CA GLY A 150 5.00 -10.89 32.37
C GLY A 150 4.05 -11.41 31.28
N MET A 151 4.20 -10.96 30.03
CA MET A 151 3.55 -11.54 28.85
C MET A 151 4.56 -12.41 28.10
N CYS A 152 4.27 -13.69 27.90
CA CYS A 152 5.18 -14.65 27.28
C CYS A 152 4.63 -15.17 25.95
N ILE A 153 5.47 -15.20 24.92
CA ILE A 153 5.18 -15.76 23.60
C ILE A 153 5.90 -17.09 23.47
N ASN A 154 5.19 -18.15 23.05
CA ASN A 154 5.81 -19.45 22.79
C ASN A 154 6.65 -19.39 21.52
N ILE A 155 7.93 -19.71 21.63
CA ILE A 155 8.87 -19.67 20.51
C ILE A 155 9.41 -21.06 20.11
N THR A 156 8.99 -22.12 20.80
CA THR A 156 9.53 -23.48 20.70
C THR A 156 9.40 -24.10 19.30
N ASP A 157 8.33 -23.77 18.58
CA ASP A 157 8.06 -24.38 17.27
C ASP A 157 8.79 -23.67 16.13
N ALA A 158 9.12 -22.39 16.31
CA ALA A 158 9.76 -21.57 15.28
C ALA A 158 11.28 -21.47 15.47
N PHE A 159 11.79 -21.65 16.69
CA PHE A 159 13.21 -21.49 17.02
C PHE A 159 13.77 -22.67 17.81
N GLU A 160 15.00 -23.02 17.47
CA GLU A 160 15.84 -23.95 18.22
C GLU A 160 16.95 -23.16 18.88
N CYS A 161 16.90 -23.06 20.21
CA CYS A 161 17.85 -22.28 21.00
C CYS A 161 18.85 -23.21 21.70
N VAL A 162 20.14 -23.01 21.44
CA VAL A 162 21.25 -23.65 22.13
C VAL A 162 21.79 -22.70 23.19
N PHE A 163 21.78 -23.14 24.45
CA PHE A 163 22.23 -22.35 25.59
C PHE A 163 22.86 -23.22 26.68
N HIS A 164 23.85 -22.66 27.38
CA HIS A 164 24.56 -23.35 28.47
C HIS A 164 24.26 -22.76 29.85
N ASN A 165 24.04 -21.44 29.92
CA ASN A 165 23.87 -20.73 31.18
C ASN A 165 22.40 -20.39 31.42
N THR A 166 21.87 -20.81 32.57
CA THR A 166 20.51 -20.47 32.99
C THR A 166 20.47 -19.99 34.42
N ASP A 167 19.54 -19.08 34.73
CA ASP A 167 19.27 -18.66 36.09
C ASP A 167 18.55 -19.73 36.92
N VAL A 168 18.49 -19.47 38.23
CA VAL A 168 17.74 -20.25 39.20
C VAL A 168 16.28 -20.36 38.74
N PRO A 169 15.67 -21.55 38.78
CA PRO A 169 14.29 -21.75 38.34
C PRO A 169 13.29 -20.92 39.15
N LEU A 170 12.46 -20.15 38.43
CA LEU A 170 11.31 -19.43 38.93
C LEU A 170 10.06 -20.28 38.74
N LYS A 171 9.23 -20.39 39.77
CA LYS A 171 7.97 -21.15 39.71
C LYS A 171 6.81 -20.20 39.43
N CYS A 172 6.36 -20.15 38.17
CA CYS A 172 5.23 -19.30 37.75
C CYS A 172 3.85 -19.90 38.06
N SER A 173 3.79 -21.08 38.66
CA SER A 173 2.53 -21.75 39.05
C SER A 173 2.05 -21.35 40.45
N GLY A 174 0.74 -21.10 40.60
CA GLY A 174 0.08 -20.97 41.91
C GLY A 174 0.06 -19.54 42.48
N ARG A 175 -0.45 -19.37 43.71
CA ARG A 175 -0.75 -18.05 44.30
C ARG A 175 0.46 -17.10 44.40
N ARG A 176 1.65 -17.63 44.75
CA ARG A 176 2.92 -16.86 44.76
C ARG A 176 3.54 -16.72 43.37
N GLY A 177 3.26 -17.65 42.45
CA GLY A 177 3.81 -17.68 41.10
C GLY A 177 3.42 -16.47 40.25
N LYS A 178 2.22 -15.91 40.52
CA LYS A 178 1.70 -14.69 39.88
C LYS A 178 2.58 -13.46 40.16
N ILE A 179 3.14 -13.37 41.38
CA ILE A 179 3.99 -12.24 41.81
C ILE A 179 5.41 -12.45 41.31
N THR A 180 5.92 -13.69 41.32
CA THR A 180 7.29 -13.97 40.88
C THR A 180 7.50 -13.78 39.38
N CYS A 181 6.44 -13.88 38.57
CA CYS A 181 6.52 -13.84 37.12
C CYS A 181 5.82 -12.62 36.50
N ILE A 182 5.58 -11.56 37.27
CA ILE A 182 4.96 -10.32 36.78
C ILE A 182 5.94 -9.48 35.96
N ASP A 183 7.22 -9.49 36.33
CA ASP A 183 8.27 -8.66 35.72
C ASP A 183 9.33 -9.48 34.96
N ILE A 184 8.99 -10.71 34.55
CA ILE A 184 9.94 -11.51 33.75
C ILE A 184 10.13 -10.87 32.38
N ASN A 185 11.40 -10.71 32.00
CA ASN A 185 11.81 -10.12 30.73
C ASN A 185 13.00 -10.88 30.14
N GLY A 186 12.91 -11.19 28.85
CA GLY A 186 13.90 -11.95 28.06
C GLY A 186 13.46 -13.37 27.72
N LEU A 187 14.42 -14.20 27.31
CA LEU A 187 14.20 -15.61 26.98
C LEU A 187 14.17 -16.50 28.22
N PHE A 188 13.19 -17.41 28.26
CA PHE A 188 13.01 -18.40 29.33
C PHE A 188 12.81 -19.80 28.76
N SER A 189 13.44 -20.78 29.38
CA SER A 189 13.14 -22.20 29.18
C SER A 189 12.23 -22.66 30.31
N CYS A 190 11.00 -23.03 29.99
CA CYS A 190 9.97 -23.46 30.93
C CYS A 190 9.70 -24.96 30.82
N ASN A 191 9.47 -25.60 31.97
CA ASN A 191 8.96 -26.97 32.05
C ASN A 191 7.84 -27.02 33.08
N ARG A 192 6.60 -27.27 32.64
CA ARG A 192 5.40 -27.32 33.49
C ARG A 192 5.28 -26.12 34.45
N GLY A 193 5.50 -24.91 33.91
CA GLY A 193 5.40 -23.65 34.66
C GLY A 193 6.57 -23.34 35.59
N THR A 194 7.64 -24.13 35.56
CA THR A 194 8.93 -23.78 36.18
C THR A 194 9.86 -23.27 35.09
N CYS A 195 10.17 -21.98 35.14
CA CYS A 195 10.89 -21.26 34.08
C CYS A 195 12.28 -20.83 34.55
N ARG A 196 13.29 -21.04 33.71
CA ARG A 196 14.67 -20.57 33.94
C ARG A 196 15.00 -19.53 32.88
N LYS A 197 15.54 -18.38 33.29
CA LYS A 197 15.99 -17.37 32.34
C LYS A 197 17.23 -17.89 31.62
N ILE A 198 17.26 -17.76 30.30
CA ILE A 198 18.41 -18.10 29.47
C ILE A 198 19.35 -16.89 29.47
N LYS A 199 20.61 -17.09 29.86
CA LYS A 199 21.63 -16.04 29.89
C LYS A 199 22.43 -16.04 28.60
N THR A 200 22.81 -14.84 28.15
CA THR A 200 23.79 -14.69 27.07
C THR A 200 25.15 -15.24 27.53
N PRO A 201 25.93 -15.89 26.62
CA PRO A 201 25.62 -16.13 25.21
C PRO A 201 24.69 -17.35 25.00
N TYR A 202 23.76 -17.20 24.06
CA TYR A 202 22.92 -18.28 23.51
C TYR A 202 22.78 -18.05 22.00
N ASN A 203 22.56 -19.11 21.24
CA ASN A 203 22.25 -19.02 19.81
C ASN A 203 20.84 -19.57 19.57
N CYS A 204 19.94 -18.78 18.99
CA CYS A 204 18.61 -19.21 18.60
C CYS A 204 18.51 -19.17 17.08
N ASP A 205 18.52 -20.36 16.46
CA ASP A 205 18.38 -20.51 15.03
C ASP A 205 16.92 -20.83 14.69
N ARG A 206 16.50 -20.50 13.48
CA ARG A 206 15.16 -20.89 13.01
C ARG A 206 15.06 -22.41 12.91
N ARG A 207 13.99 -22.95 13.48
CA ARG A 207 13.64 -24.36 13.36
C ARG A 207 12.94 -24.63 12.02
N CYS A 208 13.64 -24.41 10.92
CA CYS A 208 13.18 -24.79 9.59
C CYS A 208 13.97 -26.01 9.10
N VAL A 209 13.58 -27.18 9.61
CA VAL A 209 14.13 -28.50 9.28
C VAL A 209 13.38 -29.12 8.08
N ASP A 210 13.77 -30.32 7.64
CA ASP A 210 13.07 -31.12 6.61
C ASP A 210 12.85 -30.41 5.26
N ILE A 211 13.87 -29.71 4.76
CA ILE A 211 13.85 -29.14 3.40
C ILE A 211 14.25 -30.24 2.41
N PRO A 212 13.38 -30.64 1.46
CA PRO A 212 13.64 -31.77 0.56
C PRO A 212 14.60 -31.37 -0.57
N THR A 213 15.87 -31.67 -0.39
CA THR A 213 16.96 -31.43 -1.35
C THR A 213 17.22 -32.62 -2.28
N ARG A 214 16.59 -33.77 -2.01
CA ARG A 214 16.70 -34.95 -2.87
C ARG A 214 16.23 -34.68 -4.30
N ASN A 215 17.09 -35.02 -5.27
CA ASN A 215 16.86 -34.83 -6.70
C ASN A 215 16.45 -33.38 -7.02
N LYS A 216 17.21 -32.42 -6.48
CA LYS A 216 17.10 -31.00 -6.78
C LYS A 216 18.47 -30.51 -7.23
N ASN A 217 18.48 -29.68 -8.27
CA ASN A 217 19.68 -29.03 -8.76
C ASN A 217 19.56 -27.50 -8.77
N MET A 218 18.42 -26.96 -8.31
CA MET A 218 18.16 -25.53 -8.19
C MET A 218 17.62 -25.23 -6.79
N ILE A 219 18.23 -24.27 -6.10
CA ILE A 219 17.81 -23.77 -4.78
C ILE A 219 17.78 -22.24 -4.80
N LEU A 220 16.59 -21.64 -4.77
CA LEU A 220 16.43 -20.20 -4.69
C LEU A 220 15.93 -19.77 -3.32
N LEU A 221 16.58 -18.76 -2.76
CA LEU A 221 16.21 -18.15 -1.48
C LEU A 221 15.43 -16.86 -1.74
N SER A 222 14.24 -16.74 -1.16
CA SER A 222 13.36 -15.57 -1.31
C SER A 222 12.82 -15.13 0.05
N GLY A 223 13.64 -14.38 0.79
CA GLY A 223 13.31 -13.97 2.15
C GLY A 223 13.17 -15.19 3.05
N ASP A 224 11.97 -15.43 3.57
CA ASP A 224 11.66 -16.58 4.42
C ASP A 224 11.30 -17.85 3.63
N LYS A 225 11.32 -17.80 2.30
CA LYS A 225 10.94 -18.93 1.43
C LYS A 225 12.15 -19.55 0.78
N VAL A 226 12.17 -20.88 0.74
CA VAL A 226 13.11 -21.66 -0.07
C VAL A 226 12.32 -22.32 -1.18
N TYR A 227 12.76 -22.10 -2.40
CA TYR A 227 12.22 -22.74 -3.59
C TYR A 227 13.25 -23.72 -4.13
N LEU A 228 12.87 -24.97 -4.32
CA LEU A 228 13.75 -26.02 -4.83
C LEU A 228 13.11 -26.67 -6.05
N SER A 229 13.89 -26.96 -7.07
CA SER A 229 13.41 -27.71 -8.23
C SER A 229 14.53 -28.49 -8.91
N GLN A 230 14.15 -29.35 -9.86
CA GLN A 230 15.06 -29.97 -10.81
C GLN A 230 14.82 -29.33 -12.19
N CYS A 231 15.71 -28.46 -12.63
CA CYS A 231 15.59 -27.74 -13.91
C CYS A 231 16.76 -28.07 -14.84
N SER A 232 16.52 -27.95 -16.15
CA SER A 232 17.55 -28.27 -17.16
C SER A 232 18.47 -27.10 -17.47
N VAL A 233 17.91 -25.88 -17.57
CA VAL A 233 18.60 -24.68 -18.07
C VAL A 233 18.10 -23.46 -17.30
N ALA A 234 18.99 -22.52 -17.02
CA ALA A 234 18.66 -21.18 -16.57
C ALA A 234 19.09 -20.13 -17.62
N ILE A 235 18.17 -19.23 -17.93
CA ILE A 235 18.35 -18.18 -18.94
C ILE A 235 18.15 -16.83 -18.26
N ASP A 236 19.02 -15.87 -18.52
CA ASP A 236 18.80 -14.49 -18.11
C ASP A 236 17.75 -13.84 -19.02
N ALA A 237 16.66 -13.36 -18.42
CA ALA A 237 15.52 -12.78 -19.12
C ALA A 237 15.86 -11.44 -19.80
N ALA A 238 16.90 -10.72 -19.36
CA ALA A 238 17.31 -9.46 -19.96
C ALA A 238 18.15 -9.68 -21.23
N THR A 239 19.09 -10.62 -21.18
CA THR A 239 20.04 -10.88 -22.27
C THR A 239 19.62 -12.03 -23.19
N ASN A 240 18.65 -12.86 -22.78
CA ASN A 240 18.29 -14.13 -23.40
C ASN A 240 19.47 -15.09 -23.57
N GLN A 241 20.49 -14.99 -22.71
CA GLN A 241 21.65 -15.87 -22.71
C GLN A 241 21.48 -16.97 -21.67
N GLU A 242 21.95 -18.17 -22.02
CA GLU A 242 22.06 -19.29 -21.09
C GLU A 242 23.17 -18.98 -20.08
N VAL A 243 22.81 -18.99 -18.79
CA VAL A 243 23.74 -18.68 -17.69
C VAL A 243 24.12 -19.91 -16.87
N TRP A 244 23.34 -20.99 -16.98
CA TRP A 244 23.61 -22.26 -16.30
C TRP A 244 22.86 -23.42 -16.96
N ASN A 245 23.47 -24.61 -16.89
CA ASN A 245 22.94 -25.86 -17.44
C ASN A 245 23.13 -27.01 -16.43
N GLU A 246 22.20 -27.96 -16.45
CA GLU A 246 22.29 -29.21 -15.69
C GLU A 246 23.57 -30.03 -15.99
N SER A 247 24.14 -29.85 -17.18
CA SER A 247 25.40 -30.48 -17.64
C SER A 247 26.57 -30.28 -16.66
N ASP A 248 26.58 -29.17 -15.92
CA ASP A 248 27.64 -28.83 -14.98
C ASP A 248 27.68 -29.78 -13.77
N GLY A 249 26.61 -30.55 -13.53
CA GLY A 249 26.50 -31.48 -12.39
C GLY A 249 26.39 -30.79 -11.02
N LYS A 250 26.43 -29.46 -11.00
CA LYS A 250 26.39 -28.61 -9.80
C LYS A 250 24.99 -28.07 -9.54
N VAL A 251 24.74 -27.74 -8.29
CA VAL A 251 23.49 -27.15 -7.82
C VAL A 251 23.60 -25.64 -7.88
N ILE A 252 22.68 -25.01 -8.60
CA ILE A 252 22.59 -23.54 -8.68
C ILE A 252 21.89 -22.98 -7.45
N MET A 253 22.50 -21.96 -6.84
CA MET A 253 21.93 -21.23 -5.71
C MET A 253 21.89 -19.72 -6.00
N SER A 254 20.80 -19.03 -5.65
CA SER A 254 20.76 -17.56 -5.65
C SER A 254 19.70 -17.00 -4.71
N SER A 255 19.84 -15.73 -4.34
CA SER A 255 18.89 -15.01 -3.51
C SER A 255 18.06 -14.05 -4.36
N CYS A 256 16.76 -14.30 -4.52
CA CYS A 256 15.86 -13.53 -5.39
C CYS A 256 14.76 -12.82 -4.59
N TYR A 257 14.19 -11.75 -5.15
CA TYR A 257 13.08 -11.02 -4.51
C TYR A 257 11.73 -11.72 -4.69
N THR A 258 11.37 -12.07 -5.92
CA THR A 258 10.14 -12.83 -6.21
C THR A 258 10.44 -14.03 -7.07
N ILE A 259 9.67 -15.10 -6.84
CA ILE A 259 9.74 -16.35 -7.59
C ILE A 259 8.31 -16.75 -7.93
N GLN A 260 8.04 -16.90 -9.22
CA GLN A 260 6.72 -17.24 -9.76
C GLN A 260 6.84 -18.44 -10.68
N ASN A 261 5.87 -19.35 -10.60
CA ASN A 261 5.77 -20.47 -11.53
C ASN A 261 4.90 -20.06 -12.71
N THR A 262 5.46 -20.07 -13.92
CA THR A 262 4.80 -19.65 -15.16
C THR A 262 4.73 -20.82 -16.14
N THR A 263 4.01 -20.66 -17.26
CA THR A 263 3.94 -21.68 -18.32
C THR A 263 5.30 -21.98 -18.93
N ASN A 264 6.21 -21.00 -18.93
CA ASN A 264 7.55 -21.13 -19.50
C ASN A 264 8.57 -21.67 -18.49
N GLY A 265 8.13 -22.02 -17.27
CA GLY A 265 8.96 -22.48 -16.17
C GLY A 265 8.99 -21.52 -14.99
N ILE A 266 10.02 -21.60 -14.17
CA ILE A 266 10.12 -20.80 -12.94
C ILE A 266 10.81 -19.48 -13.26
N GLN A 267 10.11 -18.37 -13.07
CA GLN A 267 10.64 -17.03 -13.24
C GLN A 267 11.03 -16.46 -11.88
N ALA A 268 12.29 -16.06 -11.73
CA ALA A 268 12.83 -15.43 -10.55
C ALA A 268 13.33 -14.02 -10.89
N THR A 269 12.87 -13.02 -10.15
CA THR A 269 13.18 -11.61 -10.41
C THR A 269 14.10 -11.05 -9.34
N ASP A 270 15.01 -10.17 -9.75
CA ASP A 270 15.96 -9.47 -8.86
C ASP A 270 16.77 -10.48 -8.01
N CYS A 271 17.46 -11.37 -8.71
CA CYS A 271 18.38 -12.33 -8.14
C CYS A 271 19.76 -11.70 -7.92
N VAL A 272 20.35 -11.98 -6.77
CA VAL A 272 21.69 -11.57 -6.35
C VAL A 272 22.46 -12.75 -5.77
N ASN A 273 23.79 -12.61 -5.74
CA ASN A 273 24.73 -13.60 -5.23
C ASN A 273 24.55 -14.98 -5.88
N GLY A 274 24.57 -15.06 -7.21
CA GLY A 274 24.46 -16.33 -7.91
C GLY A 274 25.68 -17.20 -7.64
N SER A 275 25.48 -18.47 -7.32
CA SER A 275 26.56 -19.39 -6.98
C SER A 275 26.28 -20.84 -7.37
N LEU A 276 27.35 -21.64 -7.42
CA LEU A 276 27.31 -23.06 -7.72
C LEU A 276 27.85 -23.87 -6.54
N LEU A 277 27.10 -24.90 -6.16
CA LEU A 277 27.40 -25.81 -5.07
C LEU A 277 27.61 -27.23 -5.61
N GLU A 278 28.60 -27.96 -5.07
CA GLU A 278 28.80 -29.37 -5.40
C GLU A 278 27.67 -30.23 -4.84
N LYS A 279 27.22 -31.23 -5.61
CA LYS A 279 26.06 -32.05 -5.25
C LYS A 279 26.27 -32.89 -3.99
N ASP A 280 27.51 -33.26 -3.70
CA ASP A 280 27.89 -34.10 -2.56
C ASP A 280 27.73 -33.39 -1.21
N GLU A 281 27.64 -32.05 -1.21
CA GLU A 281 27.40 -31.24 -0.01
C GLU A 281 25.94 -31.29 0.47
N LEU A 282 25.02 -31.82 -0.35
CA LEU A 282 23.60 -31.90 -0.02
C LEU A 282 23.18 -33.32 0.37
N THR A 283 22.55 -33.42 1.54
CA THR A 283 21.81 -34.60 1.98
C THR A 283 20.39 -34.62 1.39
N ASP A 284 19.62 -35.69 1.62
CA ASP A 284 18.22 -35.79 1.15
C ASP A 284 17.29 -34.74 1.79
N LEU A 285 17.55 -34.41 3.06
CA LEU A 285 16.86 -33.40 3.85
C LEU A 285 17.89 -32.49 4.50
N THR A 286 17.63 -31.19 4.50
CA THR A 286 18.48 -30.17 5.13
C THR A 286 17.66 -29.18 5.96
N ASN A 287 18.33 -28.25 6.64
CA ASN A 287 17.71 -27.14 7.35
C ASN A 287 18.07 -25.78 6.70
N PHE A 288 17.29 -24.74 6.99
CA PHE A 288 17.45 -23.43 6.38
C PHE A 288 18.78 -22.76 6.71
N THR A 289 19.24 -22.90 7.95
CA THR A 289 20.51 -22.32 8.42
C THR A 289 21.69 -22.92 7.66
N TYR A 290 21.71 -24.24 7.45
CA TYR A 290 22.75 -24.91 6.70
C TYR A 290 22.70 -24.54 5.21
N LEU A 291 21.50 -24.45 4.60
CA LEU A 291 21.39 -23.96 3.21
C LEU A 291 21.92 -22.52 3.06
N SER A 292 21.65 -21.66 4.03
CA SER A 292 22.17 -20.28 4.04
C SER A 292 23.69 -20.28 4.17
N TYR A 293 24.25 -21.12 5.05
CA TYR A 293 25.70 -21.31 5.17
C TYR A 293 26.33 -21.82 3.87
N LEU A 294 25.76 -22.85 3.25
CA LEU A 294 26.23 -23.37 1.98
C LEU A 294 26.22 -22.29 0.89
N HIS A 295 25.17 -21.48 0.83
CA HIS A 295 25.07 -20.39 -0.13
C HIS A 295 26.15 -19.31 0.04
N TYR A 296 26.38 -18.83 1.27
CA TYR A 296 27.29 -17.70 1.49
C TYR A 296 28.76 -18.09 1.73
N ALA A 297 29.03 -19.29 2.25
CA ALA A 297 30.37 -19.68 2.72
C ALA A 297 31.03 -20.81 1.93
N VAL A 298 30.25 -21.72 1.33
CA VAL A 298 30.79 -22.93 0.65
C VAL A 298 30.69 -22.82 -0.86
N SER A 299 29.55 -22.37 -1.37
CA SER A 299 29.28 -22.30 -2.80
C SER A 299 30.16 -21.26 -3.50
N THR A 300 30.51 -21.55 -4.75
CA THR A 300 31.39 -20.70 -5.55
C THR A 300 30.57 -19.61 -6.25
N PRO A 301 30.86 -18.31 -6.03
CA PRO A 301 30.07 -17.23 -6.63
C PRO A 301 30.35 -17.12 -8.14
N VAL A 302 29.29 -17.01 -8.92
CA VAL A 302 29.31 -16.91 -10.38
C VAL A 302 28.50 -15.70 -10.83
N LYS A 303 29.22 -14.63 -11.18
CA LYS A 303 28.63 -13.32 -11.52
C LYS A 303 27.74 -13.35 -12.77
N THR A 304 27.94 -14.31 -13.68
CA THR A 304 27.11 -14.47 -14.88
C THR A 304 25.70 -14.97 -14.56
N ILE A 305 25.54 -15.73 -13.47
CA ILE A 305 24.23 -16.18 -12.99
C ILE A 305 23.50 -15.00 -12.32
N ALA A 306 24.14 -14.40 -11.31
CA ALA A 306 23.62 -13.20 -10.70
C ALA A 306 24.76 -12.36 -10.11
N PRO A 307 24.68 -11.03 -10.23
CA PRO A 307 25.67 -10.12 -9.68
C PRO A 307 25.76 -10.23 -8.15
N LEU A 308 26.94 -9.90 -7.62
CA LEU A 308 27.12 -9.80 -6.17
C LEU A 308 26.38 -8.57 -5.65
N GLU A 309 25.76 -8.69 -4.48
CA GLU A 309 24.98 -7.59 -3.90
C GLU A 309 25.83 -6.34 -3.67
N GLN A 310 27.10 -6.51 -3.28
CA GLN A 310 28.07 -5.42 -3.07
C GLN A 310 28.35 -4.61 -4.35
N ASP A 311 28.33 -5.26 -5.51
CA ASP A 311 28.59 -4.61 -6.80
C ASP A 311 27.40 -3.73 -7.24
N LEU A 312 26.21 -3.93 -6.64
CA LEU A 312 24.98 -3.21 -6.95
C LEU A 312 24.65 -2.09 -5.96
N THR A 313 25.39 -1.97 -4.85
CA THR A 313 25.11 -1.02 -3.78
C THR A 313 25.24 0.43 -4.25
N ILE A 314 24.20 1.23 -3.97
CA ILE A 314 24.15 2.68 -4.21
C ILE A 314 24.42 3.44 -2.90
N SER A 315 23.72 3.06 -1.83
CA SER A 315 23.89 3.63 -0.50
C SER A 315 23.74 2.55 0.57
N ASN A 316 24.63 2.57 1.56
CA ASN A 316 24.56 1.64 2.68
C ASN A 316 23.43 1.94 3.66
N GLU A 317 23.04 3.21 3.75
CA GLU A 317 22.04 3.68 4.70
C GLU A 317 21.24 4.85 4.11
N SER A 318 19.94 4.65 4.00
CA SER A 318 18.97 5.64 3.55
C SER A 318 17.72 5.57 4.43
N GLY A 319 17.12 6.71 4.76
CA GLY A 319 15.84 6.75 5.46
C GLY A 319 14.69 6.42 4.53
N LEU A 320 13.88 5.43 4.89
CA LEU A 320 12.69 5.05 4.13
C LEU A 320 11.49 5.91 4.54
N MET A 321 10.79 6.45 3.55
CA MET A 321 9.54 7.19 3.74
C MET A 321 8.43 6.55 2.91
N ILE A 322 7.20 6.52 3.44
CA ILE A 322 6.05 5.98 2.69
C ILE A 322 5.79 6.75 1.39
N ASN A 323 5.94 8.07 1.45
CA ASN A 323 5.85 9.04 0.34
C ASN A 323 6.88 10.16 0.58
N LEU A 324 6.90 11.18 -0.29
CA LEU A 324 7.81 12.34 -0.18
C LEU A 324 7.73 13.09 1.17
N GLU A 325 6.60 13.03 1.86
CA GLU A 325 6.34 13.75 3.12
C GLU A 325 6.48 12.83 4.35
N GLY A 326 6.56 11.52 4.16
CA GLY A 326 6.48 10.53 5.23
C GLY A 326 5.12 10.51 5.93
N CYS A 327 4.04 10.95 5.28
CA CYS A 327 2.74 11.13 5.91
C CYS A 327 1.55 10.68 5.07
N VAL A 328 0.55 10.08 5.71
CA VAL A 328 -0.73 9.70 5.12
C VAL A 328 -1.87 10.46 5.80
N ASN A 329 -2.85 10.91 5.01
CA ASN A 329 -4.02 11.67 5.49
C ASN A 329 -5.26 10.79 5.73
N THR A 330 -5.09 9.47 5.85
CA THR A 330 -6.17 8.51 6.08
C THR A 330 -6.07 7.94 7.50
N LEU A 331 -7.21 7.59 8.12
CA LEU A 331 -7.31 6.83 9.39
C LEU A 331 -7.54 5.34 9.08
N GLN A 332 -6.81 4.79 8.11
CA GLN A 332 -7.00 3.42 7.63
C GLN A 332 -5.92 2.46 8.13
N ASP A 333 -5.21 2.81 9.21
CA ASP A 333 -4.07 2.05 9.75
C ASP A 333 -2.97 1.80 8.70
N GLU A 334 -2.86 2.65 7.66
CA GLU A 334 -1.89 2.48 6.59
C GLU A 334 -0.45 2.52 7.10
N CYS A 335 -0.18 3.35 8.11
CA CYS A 335 1.17 3.39 8.69
C CYS A 335 1.48 2.13 9.48
N LYS A 336 0.50 1.53 10.15
CA LYS A 336 0.70 0.26 10.86
C LYS A 336 1.05 -0.85 9.88
N ASP A 337 0.32 -0.95 8.78
CA ASP A 337 0.58 -1.94 7.73
C ASP A 337 1.92 -1.70 7.04
N PHE A 338 2.27 -0.44 6.78
CA PHE A 338 3.57 -0.05 6.25
C PHE A 338 4.71 -0.48 7.18
N LEU A 339 4.63 -0.17 8.47
CA LEU A 339 5.66 -0.55 9.43
C LEU A 339 5.79 -2.07 9.56
N LYS A 340 4.67 -2.80 9.45
CA LYS A 340 4.66 -4.27 9.46
C LYS A 340 5.32 -4.90 8.23
N GLU A 341 5.10 -4.33 7.05
CA GLU A 341 5.65 -4.85 5.80
C GLU A 341 7.12 -4.47 5.63
N TYR A 342 7.45 -3.19 5.83
CA TYR A 342 8.76 -2.62 5.52
C TYR A 342 9.71 -2.56 6.74
N GLY A 343 9.20 -2.65 7.97
CA GLY A 343 10.01 -2.55 9.19
C GLY A 343 10.77 -3.81 9.60
N LYS A 344 10.73 -4.89 8.81
CA LYS A 344 11.43 -6.15 9.14
C LYS A 344 12.93 -6.01 8.91
N ASP A 345 13.68 -5.80 9.98
CA ASP A 345 15.15 -5.66 9.98
C ASP A 345 15.91 -6.98 10.27
N GLY A 346 15.17 -8.04 10.61
CA GLY A 346 15.69 -9.37 10.92
C GLY A 346 16.10 -9.56 12.38
N THR A 347 15.82 -8.60 13.26
CA THR A 347 16.01 -8.75 14.72
C THR A 347 15.10 -9.83 15.32
N ASP A 348 13.90 -9.99 14.77
CA ASP A 348 12.97 -11.09 15.11
C ASP A 348 13.38 -12.44 14.50
N HIS A 349 14.64 -12.55 14.09
CA HIS A 349 15.21 -13.61 13.29
C HIS A 349 14.52 -13.84 11.94
N ASN A 350 13.48 -13.09 11.55
CA ASN A 350 12.85 -13.11 10.22
C ASN A 350 13.77 -12.56 9.12
N ALA A 351 13.45 -12.80 7.85
CA ALA A 351 14.26 -12.27 6.77
C ALA A 351 14.04 -10.76 6.70
N ARG A 352 15.09 -10.03 6.36
CA ARG A 352 14.99 -8.59 6.10
C ARG A 352 13.98 -8.33 4.98
N ALA A 353 13.15 -7.31 5.16
CA ALA A 353 12.25 -6.88 4.11
C ALA A 353 13.06 -6.40 2.90
N ARG A 354 12.79 -6.98 1.73
CA ARG A 354 13.28 -6.52 0.43
C ARG A 354 12.08 -6.07 -0.39
N PHE A 355 12.17 -4.92 -1.04
CA PHE A 355 11.06 -4.34 -1.79
C PHE A 355 11.56 -3.28 -2.78
N PRO A 356 10.80 -3.03 -3.86
CA PRO A 356 11.08 -1.93 -4.78
C PRO A 356 10.87 -0.58 -4.09
N CYS A 357 11.77 0.36 -4.33
CA CYS A 357 11.74 1.71 -3.78
C CYS A 357 12.29 2.71 -4.80
N PHE A 358 12.08 4.00 -4.53
CA PHE A 358 12.45 5.09 -5.44
C PHE A 358 13.38 6.07 -4.73
N HIS A 359 14.34 6.60 -5.47
CA HIS A 359 15.33 7.55 -4.97
C HIS A 359 15.57 8.69 -5.96
N SER A 360 16.14 9.79 -5.48
CA SER A 360 16.62 10.88 -6.31
C SER A 360 18.12 10.73 -6.56
N LYS A 361 18.57 10.94 -7.81
CA LYS A 361 20.02 10.88 -8.15
C LYS A 361 20.83 11.96 -7.42
N GLY A 362 20.20 13.04 -6.98
CA GLY A 362 20.85 14.13 -6.23
C GLY A 362 20.83 13.95 -4.71
N ASN A 363 20.03 13.03 -4.17
CA ASN A 363 19.95 12.78 -2.73
C ASN A 363 19.55 11.32 -2.46
N THR A 364 20.52 10.54 -1.99
CA THR A 364 20.35 9.13 -1.63
C THR A 364 20.03 8.92 -0.15
N ASP A 365 20.02 9.96 0.68
CA ASP A 365 19.79 9.84 2.13
C ASP A 365 18.32 9.51 2.44
N LYS A 366 17.41 9.79 1.49
CA LYS A 366 15.98 9.52 1.61
C LYS A 366 15.48 8.77 0.41
N VAL A 367 14.68 7.74 0.68
CA VAL A 367 14.05 6.92 -0.36
C VAL A 367 12.57 6.76 -0.05
N VAL A 368 11.79 6.58 -1.10
CA VAL A 368 10.33 6.55 -1.03
C VAL A 368 9.82 5.19 -1.45
N ALA A 369 8.89 4.62 -0.69
CA ALA A 369 8.26 3.33 -1.05
C ALA A 369 7.20 3.49 -2.14
N ARG A 370 6.35 4.53 -2.05
CA ARG A 370 5.27 4.79 -3.01
C ARG A 370 5.55 6.05 -3.81
N PHE A 371 5.91 5.88 -5.08
CA PHE A 371 6.06 6.98 -6.03
C PHE A 371 5.45 6.60 -7.37
N ASN A 372 4.51 7.41 -7.86
CA ASN A 372 3.90 7.21 -9.17
C ASN A 372 3.54 8.56 -9.78
N LEU A 373 4.42 9.08 -10.62
CA LEU A 373 4.28 10.41 -11.19
C LEU A 373 3.13 10.48 -12.21
N GLU A 374 2.86 9.42 -12.96
CA GLU A 374 1.74 9.36 -13.90
C GLU A 374 0.39 9.53 -13.20
N THR A 375 0.19 8.81 -12.08
CA THR A 375 -1.04 8.89 -11.29
C THR A 375 -1.15 10.26 -10.62
N THR A 376 -0.07 10.77 -10.05
CA THR A 376 -0.03 12.12 -9.47
C THR A 376 -0.36 13.19 -10.53
N TYR A 377 0.17 13.05 -11.75
CA TYR A 377 -0.13 13.96 -12.86
C TYR A 377 -1.60 13.90 -13.28
N LYS A 378 -2.17 12.70 -13.44
CA LYS A 378 -3.61 12.55 -13.75
C LYS A 378 -4.50 13.18 -12.68
N GLN A 379 -4.20 12.92 -11.40
CA GLN A 379 -4.92 13.51 -10.27
C GLN A 379 -4.80 15.03 -10.25
N PHE A 380 -3.60 15.56 -10.52
CA PHE A 380 -3.35 16.98 -10.66
C PHE A 380 -4.19 17.61 -11.77
N VAL A 381 -4.20 17.01 -12.97
CA VAL A 381 -4.96 17.51 -14.12
C VAL A 381 -6.45 17.54 -13.80
N VAL A 382 -7.02 16.45 -13.27
CA VAL A 382 -8.45 16.39 -12.92
C VAL A 382 -8.78 17.38 -11.80
N GLY A 383 -7.98 17.42 -10.74
CA GLY A 383 -8.18 18.29 -9.59
C GLY A 383 -8.02 19.77 -9.92
N PHE A 384 -7.25 20.12 -10.95
CA PHE A 384 -7.12 21.50 -11.41
C PHE A 384 -8.18 21.87 -12.45
N VAL A 385 -8.34 21.08 -13.51
CA VAL A 385 -9.20 21.42 -14.65
C VAL A 385 -10.68 21.44 -14.27
N VAL A 386 -11.17 20.46 -13.52
CA VAL A 386 -12.61 20.34 -13.23
C VAL A 386 -13.13 21.55 -12.43
N PRO A 387 -12.53 21.93 -11.28
CA PRO A 387 -12.99 23.10 -10.54
C PRO A 387 -12.82 24.41 -11.30
N THR A 388 -11.73 24.57 -12.07
CA THR A 388 -11.50 25.79 -12.85
C THR A 388 -12.52 25.95 -13.98
N VAL A 389 -12.85 24.88 -14.69
CA VAL A 389 -13.88 24.90 -15.74
C VAL A 389 -15.26 25.19 -15.14
N LEU A 390 -15.65 24.52 -14.06
CA LEU A 390 -16.92 24.77 -13.38
C LEU A 390 -17.02 26.21 -12.86
N PHE A 391 -15.93 26.74 -12.31
CA PHE A 391 -15.83 28.14 -11.88
C PHE A 391 -16.01 29.10 -13.06
N ALA A 392 -15.27 28.90 -14.15
CA ALA A 392 -15.33 29.77 -15.32
C ALA A 392 -16.71 29.74 -15.98
N VAL A 393 -17.28 28.55 -16.19
CA VAL A 393 -18.62 28.39 -16.78
C VAL A 393 -19.66 29.06 -15.88
N SER A 394 -19.65 28.81 -14.57
CA SER A 394 -20.62 29.43 -13.64
C SER A 394 -20.48 30.95 -13.59
N CYS A 395 -19.25 31.47 -13.64
CA CYS A 395 -19.02 32.91 -13.67
C CYS A 395 -19.56 33.54 -14.96
N LEU A 396 -19.29 32.94 -16.11
CA LEU A 396 -19.78 33.42 -17.41
C LEU A 396 -21.31 33.36 -17.49
N THR A 397 -21.95 32.29 -17.00
CA THR A 397 -23.42 32.21 -16.99
C THR A 397 -24.03 33.25 -16.05
N LEU A 398 -23.44 33.51 -14.89
CA LEU A 398 -23.94 34.55 -13.97
C LEU A 398 -23.79 35.96 -14.57
N ILE A 399 -22.66 36.26 -15.23
CA ILE A 399 -22.47 37.53 -15.94
C ILE A 399 -23.49 37.68 -17.07
N PHE A 400 -23.75 36.60 -17.82
CA PHE A 400 -24.77 36.59 -18.86
C PHE A 400 -26.16 36.84 -18.28
N CYS A 401 -26.56 36.09 -17.25
CA CYS A 401 -27.82 36.28 -16.55
C CYS A 401 -27.98 37.70 -16.02
N GLN A 402 -26.94 38.30 -15.43
CA GLN A 402 -26.97 39.68 -14.96
C GLN A 402 -27.22 40.68 -16.10
N LYS A 403 -26.64 40.45 -17.29
CA LYS A 403 -26.83 41.33 -18.44
C LYS A 403 -28.16 41.13 -19.17
N THR A 404 -28.71 39.91 -19.14
CA THR A 404 -29.93 39.58 -19.89
C THR A 404 -31.19 39.63 -19.06
N ILE A 405 -31.14 39.47 -17.74
CA ILE A 405 -32.36 39.41 -16.91
C ILE A 405 -32.69 40.81 -16.42
N HIS A 406 -33.87 41.29 -16.79
CA HIS A 406 -34.44 42.52 -16.26
C HIS A 406 -35.64 42.19 -15.37
N VAL A 407 -35.77 42.91 -14.25
CA VAL A 407 -36.94 42.84 -13.38
C VAL A 407 -37.94 43.88 -13.87
N GLY A 408 -39.07 43.44 -14.40
CA GLY A 408 -40.14 44.36 -14.81
C GLY A 408 -40.83 44.99 -13.60
N ASP A 409 -41.63 46.03 -13.84
CA ASP A 409 -42.43 46.71 -12.81
C ASP A 409 -43.46 45.77 -12.14
N ASP A 410 -43.71 44.59 -12.72
CA ASP A 410 -44.52 43.50 -12.18
C ASP A 410 -43.74 42.53 -11.27
N ALA A 411 -42.51 42.88 -10.88
CA ALA A 411 -41.58 42.07 -10.08
C ALA A 411 -41.26 40.69 -10.67
N LYS A 412 -41.49 40.48 -11.97
CA LYS A 412 -41.15 39.24 -12.68
C LYS A 412 -39.83 39.37 -13.43
N MET A 413 -39.02 38.31 -13.37
CA MET A 413 -37.77 38.20 -14.12
C MET A 413 -38.05 37.78 -15.57
N ARG A 414 -37.52 38.54 -16.54
CA ARG A 414 -37.65 38.24 -17.97
C ARG A 414 -36.30 38.36 -18.66
N PHE A 415 -36.05 37.49 -19.65
CA PHE A 415 -34.87 37.60 -20.51
C PHE A 415 -35.09 38.72 -21.54
N VAL A 416 -34.19 39.70 -21.53
CA VAL A 416 -34.03 40.73 -22.54
C VAL A 416 -33.06 40.17 -23.59
N GLY A 417 -33.62 39.44 -24.56
CA GLY A 417 -32.87 38.91 -25.71
C GLY A 417 -33.62 39.21 -27.00
N CYS A 418 -33.14 40.23 -27.74
CA CYS A 418 -33.37 40.54 -29.16
C CYS A 418 -34.66 40.04 -29.84
N ALA A 419 -35.83 40.21 -29.24
CA ALA A 419 -37.11 40.16 -29.95
C ALA A 419 -37.65 41.58 -30.06
N ASN A 420 -37.08 42.38 -30.96
CA ASN A 420 -37.73 43.58 -31.47
C ASN A 420 -37.57 43.62 -32.98
N LYS A 421 -38.57 43.06 -33.68
CA LYS A 421 -39.25 43.73 -34.81
C LYS A 421 -40.36 42.83 -35.35
N GLU A 422 -41.58 43.33 -35.18
CA GLU A 422 -42.86 43.07 -35.88
C GLU A 422 -43.95 42.85 -34.83
N GLY A 423 -44.95 43.69 -34.67
CA GLY A 423 -45.31 44.95 -35.30
C GLY A 423 -46.61 45.35 -34.62
N SER A 424 -46.72 46.62 -34.25
CA SER A 424 -47.99 47.20 -33.81
C SER A 424 -49.09 46.88 -34.83
N THR A 425 -50.15 46.19 -34.42
CA THR A 425 -51.48 46.54 -34.93
C THR A 425 -52.55 46.29 -33.89
N ALA A 426 -53.19 47.38 -33.51
CA ALA A 426 -54.42 47.42 -32.75
C ALA A 426 -55.62 46.97 -33.61
N ASN A 427 -56.55 46.23 -32.99
CA ASN A 427 -58.02 46.26 -33.14
C ASN A 427 -58.54 44.97 -32.47
N GLY A 428 -59.42 44.99 -31.47
CA GLY A 428 -60.66 45.74 -31.42
C GLY A 428 -61.77 44.92 -32.07
N GLY A 429 -62.59 44.22 -31.28
CA GLY A 429 -63.84 43.64 -31.76
C GLY A 429 -64.17 42.23 -31.26
N ALA A 430 -65.02 42.16 -30.24
CA ALA A 430 -65.73 40.95 -29.85
C ALA A 430 -66.64 40.41 -30.97
N LYS A 431 -66.72 39.09 -31.12
CA LYS A 431 -67.94 38.39 -31.57
C LYS A 431 -67.89 36.90 -31.26
N ASN A 432 -68.93 36.47 -30.54
CA ASN A 432 -69.31 35.09 -30.24
C ASN A 432 -69.57 34.24 -31.50
N LYS A 433 -69.22 32.95 -31.42
CA LYS A 433 -70.04 31.76 -31.78
C LYS A 433 -69.17 30.51 -31.53
N ALA A 434 -69.44 29.72 -30.50
CA ALA A 434 -70.42 28.62 -30.47
C ALA A 434 -70.11 27.51 -31.50
N ASN A 435 -69.58 26.38 -31.00
CA ASN A 435 -69.95 25.01 -31.36
C ASN A 435 -69.35 24.08 -30.29
N ALA A 436 -70.17 23.35 -29.52
CA ALA A 436 -70.74 22.05 -29.89
C ALA A 436 -69.59 21.07 -30.21
N ASN A 437 -69.09 20.36 -29.20
CA ASN A 437 -69.60 19.09 -28.66
C ASN A 437 -69.17 17.90 -29.51
N SER A 438 -68.61 16.90 -28.81
CA SER A 438 -68.45 15.49 -29.17
C SER A 438 -67.57 15.22 -30.41
N GLY A 439 -66.47 14.50 -30.31
CA GLY A 439 -66.30 13.31 -29.50
C GLY A 439 -66.28 12.11 -30.43
N ASP A 440 -65.13 11.46 -30.41
CA ASP A 440 -64.93 10.04 -30.69
C ASP A 440 -64.64 9.60 -32.13
N GLY A 441 -63.77 8.58 -32.23
CA GLY A 441 -63.75 7.67 -33.36
C GLY A 441 -62.53 7.70 -34.29
N GLY A 442 -61.37 7.31 -33.76
CA GLY A 442 -60.49 6.27 -34.32
C GLY A 442 -60.02 6.26 -35.79
N GLY A 443 -58.71 6.09 -35.95
CA GLY A 443 -58.20 5.04 -36.85
C GLY A 443 -57.17 5.46 -37.91
N GLY A 444 -55.90 5.08 -37.65
CA GLY A 444 -54.88 4.71 -38.64
C GLY A 444 -54.24 5.84 -39.46
N GLY A 445 -52.93 5.87 -39.68
CA GLY A 445 -51.87 4.93 -39.36
C GLY A 445 -50.53 5.45 -39.90
N ASP A 446 -49.50 5.02 -39.19
CA ASP A 446 -48.14 4.67 -39.63
C ASP A 446 -47.09 5.67 -40.14
N SER A 447 -45.89 5.38 -39.63
CA SER A 447 -44.55 5.47 -40.23
C SER A 447 -43.53 6.54 -39.73
N VAL A 448 -42.57 6.02 -38.95
CA VAL A 448 -41.11 5.98 -39.28
C VAL A 448 -40.20 7.18 -38.88
N MET A 449 -39.32 6.85 -37.93
CA MET A 449 -37.86 7.15 -37.80
C MET A 449 -37.33 8.51 -37.35
N ALA A 450 -36.52 8.41 -36.28
CA ALA A 450 -35.14 8.89 -36.14
C ALA A 450 -34.76 10.26 -36.72
N LEU A 451 -34.41 11.18 -35.82
CA LEU A 451 -33.01 11.54 -35.50
C LEU A 451 -32.97 12.35 -34.20
#